data_AF-A0A7K2HNS1-F1
#
_entry.id   AF-A0A7K2HNS1-F1
#
_cell.length_a   1.000
_cell.length_b   1.000
_cell.length_c   1.000
_cell.angle_alpha   90.00
_cell.angle_beta   90.00
_cell.angle_gamma   90.00
#
_symmetry.space_group_name_H-M   'P 1'
#
loop_
_entity.id
_entity.type
_entity.pdbx_description
1 polymer ?
#
loop_
_entity_poly.entity_id
_entity_poly.type
_entity_poly.pdbx_seq_one_letter_code
_entity_poly.pdbx_strand_id
1 'polypeptide(L)'
;MVMADRPEVETASGPVTALAVMGLAESLLNGLARVPFRRPWQGPGGLLDNLGQSVTRQVVRSFMGYSTGLPIEEFRSMEKILDDICLAVIPPFVGIIDGVEIADDTIGGVPGIWCRAKASSDAFVDDSDEKETIGATILYLHGGGYIGTSPIMYSAFAASLVGITGYEVFIADYRMAPEFPFPAGVLDAADVYQGLLDRGVDPEHLVIAGDSGGGGLAASLVSYLHNHSKPKPAALALFSPEVDLDLDHPSITENAHLDILPWNVPVTPYLHGVQPNDERVSAVHSAPDPEWFPPTFVCWGSDEMFRDGIREFAQELQTAGVKVHAMEERGMFHVFPILMPWAESSRRVFRALHELAGRYVTPDPEAEQTH
;
A
#
# COMPACT_ATOMS: atom_id res chain seq x y z
N MET A 1 -3.96 -2.93 15.17
CA MET A 1 -5.07 -3.91 15.14
C MET A 1 -5.03 -4.60 13.79
N VAL A 2 -5.38 -5.88 13.74
CA VAL A 2 -5.55 -6.61 12.46
C VAL A 2 -6.98 -7.05 12.26
N MET A 3 -7.33 -7.43 11.03
CA MET A 3 -8.62 -8.04 10.71
C MET A 3 -9.03 -9.14 11.68
N ALA A 4 -8.11 -10.03 12.04
CA ALA A 4 -8.33 -11.13 12.98
C ALA A 4 -8.66 -10.71 14.43
N ASP A 5 -8.49 -9.44 14.80
CA ASP A 5 -8.90 -8.91 16.11
C ASP A 5 -10.35 -8.40 16.14
N ARG A 6 -11.01 -8.34 14.98
CA ARG A 6 -12.41 -7.89 14.88
C ARG A 6 -13.36 -8.98 15.44
N PRO A 7 -14.36 -8.63 16.26
CA PRO A 7 -15.26 -9.60 16.89
C PRO A 7 -16.01 -10.52 15.91
N GLU A 8 -16.23 -10.06 14.68
CA GLU A 8 -16.94 -10.76 13.62
C GLU A 8 -16.06 -11.73 12.82
N VAL A 9 -14.74 -11.70 13.02
CA VAL A 9 -13.77 -12.47 12.25
C VAL A 9 -13.40 -13.74 13.01
N GLU A 10 -13.67 -14.89 12.39
CA GLU A 10 -13.35 -16.20 12.97
C GLU A 10 -11.88 -16.55 12.78
N THR A 11 -11.29 -17.18 13.80
CA THR A 11 -9.89 -17.65 13.81
C THR A 11 -9.83 -19.13 14.14
N ALA A 12 -8.86 -19.82 13.55
CA ALA A 12 -8.63 -21.23 13.75
C ALA A 12 -8.16 -21.53 15.19
N SER A 13 -8.41 -22.77 15.62
CA SER A 13 -7.89 -23.25 16.92
C SER A 13 -6.37 -23.25 16.96
N GLY A 14 -5.79 -23.05 18.15
CA GLY A 14 -4.32 -23.02 18.35
C GLY A 14 -3.53 -24.16 17.70
N PRO A 15 -3.95 -25.44 17.77
CA PRO A 15 -3.27 -26.53 17.07
C PRO A 15 -3.29 -26.41 15.55
N VAL A 16 -4.40 -25.97 14.97
CA VAL A 16 -4.52 -25.76 13.51
C VAL A 16 -3.64 -24.59 13.09
N THR A 17 -3.66 -23.49 13.85
CA THR A 17 -2.78 -22.34 13.63
C THR A 17 -1.30 -22.73 13.66
N ALA A 18 -0.89 -23.57 14.61
CA ALA A 18 0.49 -24.05 14.67
C ALA A 18 0.89 -24.89 13.44
N LEU A 19 -0.02 -25.73 12.93
CA LEU A 19 0.20 -26.47 11.68
C LEU A 19 0.34 -25.53 10.48
N ALA A 20 -0.51 -24.50 10.37
CA ALA A 20 -0.45 -23.51 9.31
C ALA A 20 0.88 -22.74 9.33
N VAL A 21 1.34 -22.29 10.49
CA VAL A 21 2.65 -21.61 10.64
C VAL A 21 3.81 -22.52 10.26
N MET A 22 3.77 -23.80 10.65
CA MET A 22 4.80 -24.77 10.24
C MET A 22 4.82 -24.99 8.73
N GLY A 23 3.64 -25.08 8.10
CA GLY A 23 3.52 -25.20 6.64
C GLY A 23 4.07 -23.96 5.92
N LEU A 24 3.85 -22.76 6.46
CA LEU A 24 4.45 -21.54 5.93
C LEU A 24 5.99 -21.61 6.02
N ALA A 25 6.54 -22.00 7.17
CA ALA A 25 7.98 -22.12 7.36
C ALA A 25 8.61 -23.12 6.37
N GLU A 26 7.95 -24.26 6.11
CA GLU A 26 8.37 -25.23 5.10
C GLU A 26 8.31 -24.63 3.68
N SER A 27 7.23 -23.91 3.35
CA SER A 27 7.09 -23.22 2.05
C SER A 27 8.22 -22.22 1.83
N LEU A 28 8.53 -21.38 2.83
CA LEU A 28 9.61 -20.41 2.78
C LEU A 28 10.99 -21.07 2.60
N LEU A 29 11.26 -22.15 3.35
CA LEU A 29 12.51 -22.91 3.24
C LEU A 29 12.69 -23.50 1.83
N ASN A 30 11.62 -24.07 1.28
CA ASN A 30 11.61 -24.59 -0.10
C ASN A 30 11.82 -23.47 -1.14
N GLY A 31 11.22 -22.30 -0.92
CA GLY A 31 11.43 -21.11 -1.75
C GLY A 31 12.89 -20.66 -1.78
N LEU A 32 13.50 -20.51 -0.60
CA LEU A 32 14.91 -20.14 -0.46
C LEU A 32 15.85 -21.16 -1.12
N ALA A 33 15.57 -22.45 -0.98
CA ALA A 33 16.37 -23.52 -1.61
C ALA A 33 16.36 -23.45 -3.15
N ARG A 34 15.37 -22.80 -3.76
CA ARG A 34 15.26 -22.65 -5.22
C ARG A 34 16.05 -21.47 -5.78
N VAL A 35 16.44 -20.50 -4.95
CA VAL A 35 17.12 -19.26 -5.37
C VAL A 35 18.37 -19.53 -6.23
N PRO A 36 19.30 -20.43 -5.85
CA PRO A 36 20.52 -20.68 -6.65
C PRO A 36 20.24 -21.20 -8.07
N PHE A 37 19.12 -21.90 -8.27
CA PHE A 37 18.74 -22.53 -9.54
C PHE A 37 18.02 -21.58 -10.49
N ARG A 38 17.68 -20.36 -10.04
CA ARG A 38 16.98 -19.33 -10.83
C ARG A 38 17.91 -18.28 -11.45
N ARG A 39 19.22 -18.56 -11.50
CA ARG A 39 20.26 -17.66 -12.02
C ARG A 39 20.18 -16.26 -11.37
N PRO A 40 20.32 -16.16 -10.03
CA PRO A 40 20.14 -14.90 -9.28
C PRO A 40 21.15 -13.80 -9.65
N TRP A 41 22.15 -14.13 -10.46
CA TRP A 41 23.19 -13.23 -10.97
C TRP A 41 22.79 -12.51 -12.28
N GLN A 42 21.68 -12.91 -12.92
CA GLN A 42 21.22 -12.34 -14.20
C GLN A 42 20.10 -11.33 -13.95
N GLY A 43 20.27 -10.11 -14.45
CA GLY A 43 19.28 -9.04 -14.32
C GLY A 43 19.85 -7.70 -14.80
N PRO A 44 19.02 -6.66 -14.89
CA PRO A 44 19.44 -5.33 -15.30
C PRO A 44 20.25 -4.57 -14.23
N GLY A 45 20.23 -5.03 -12.97
CA GLY A 45 20.96 -4.42 -11.85
C GLY A 45 22.36 -5.01 -11.61
N GLY A 46 23.02 -4.54 -10.55
CA GLY A 46 24.29 -5.09 -10.07
C GLY A 46 24.14 -6.49 -9.44
N LEU A 47 25.26 -7.18 -9.18
CA LEU A 47 25.24 -8.55 -8.63
C LEU A 47 24.45 -8.66 -7.32
N LEU A 48 24.65 -7.71 -6.39
CA LEU A 48 23.96 -7.69 -5.10
C LEU A 48 22.47 -7.36 -5.26
N ASP A 49 22.13 -6.42 -6.16
CA ASP A 49 20.73 -6.07 -6.43
C ASP A 49 19.97 -7.23 -7.08
N ASN A 50 20.59 -7.92 -8.05
CA ASN A 50 19.99 -9.08 -8.70
C ASN A 50 19.78 -10.24 -7.71
N LEU A 51 20.75 -10.46 -6.81
CA LEU A 51 20.61 -11.47 -5.75
C LEU A 51 19.49 -11.09 -4.77
N GLY A 52 19.45 -9.83 -4.33
CA GLY A 52 18.39 -9.31 -3.46
C GLY A 52 17.01 -9.44 -4.10
N GLN A 53 16.88 -9.10 -5.39
CA GLN A 53 15.66 -9.29 -6.17
C GLN A 53 15.24 -10.76 -6.20
N SER A 54 16.15 -11.67 -6.52
CA SER A 54 15.83 -13.10 -6.62
C SER A 54 15.39 -13.70 -5.28
N VAL A 55 16.08 -13.36 -4.19
CA VAL A 55 15.72 -13.81 -2.84
C VAL A 55 14.36 -13.26 -2.43
N THR A 56 14.16 -11.95 -2.52
CA THR A 56 12.91 -11.27 -2.17
C THR A 56 11.75 -11.86 -2.98
N ARG A 57 11.95 -12.05 -4.29
CA ARG A 57 10.95 -12.61 -5.17
C ARG A 57 10.53 -14.02 -4.76
N GLN A 58 11.47 -14.89 -4.39
CA GLN A 58 11.14 -16.25 -3.97
C GLN A 58 10.46 -16.30 -2.60
N VAL A 59 10.92 -15.50 -1.64
CA VAL A 59 10.32 -15.43 -0.29
C VAL A 59 8.88 -14.98 -0.38
N VAL A 60 8.62 -13.84 -1.06
CA VAL A 60 7.28 -13.28 -1.17
C VAL A 60 6.35 -14.18 -1.97
N ARG A 61 6.82 -14.77 -3.08
CA ARG A 61 6.02 -15.74 -3.85
C ARG A 61 5.64 -16.99 -3.05
N SER A 62 6.56 -17.49 -2.22
CA SER A 62 6.29 -18.68 -1.38
C SER A 62 5.32 -18.36 -0.25
N PHE A 63 5.45 -17.16 0.32
CA PHE A 63 4.52 -16.63 1.31
C PHE A 63 3.11 -16.46 0.72
N MET A 64 2.98 -15.70 -0.37
CA MET A 64 1.68 -15.44 -1.01
C MET A 64 1.03 -16.73 -1.50
N GLY A 65 1.78 -17.59 -2.21
CA GLY A 65 1.24 -18.84 -2.75
C GLY A 65 0.79 -19.84 -1.69
N TYR A 66 1.41 -19.84 -0.51
CA TYR A 66 0.94 -20.64 0.62
C TYR A 66 -0.31 -20.01 1.26
N SER A 67 -0.24 -18.71 1.54
CA SER A 67 -1.28 -17.98 2.28
C SER A 67 -2.61 -17.97 1.54
N THR A 68 -2.61 -17.80 0.21
CA THR A 68 -3.85 -17.81 -0.60
C THR A 68 -4.49 -19.19 -0.72
N GLY A 69 -3.78 -20.26 -0.35
CA GLY A 69 -4.31 -21.62 -0.34
C GLY A 69 -4.92 -22.05 0.99
N LEU A 70 -4.79 -21.24 2.05
CA LEU A 70 -5.30 -21.56 3.37
C LEU A 70 -6.82 -21.32 3.48
N PRO A 71 -7.54 -22.13 4.30
CA PRO A 71 -8.84 -21.74 4.80
C PRO A 71 -8.77 -20.39 5.53
N ILE A 72 -9.86 -19.63 5.48
CA ILE A 72 -9.85 -18.25 5.97
C ILE A 72 -9.49 -18.12 7.46
N GLU A 73 -10.05 -18.97 8.31
CA GLU A 73 -9.77 -18.98 9.75
C GLU A 73 -8.27 -19.23 10.03
N GLU A 74 -7.63 -20.07 9.22
CA GLU A 74 -6.19 -20.37 9.30
C GLU A 74 -5.37 -19.17 8.82
N PHE A 75 -5.77 -18.56 7.70
CA PHE A 75 -5.17 -17.32 7.19
C PHE A 75 -5.23 -16.19 8.23
N ARG A 76 -6.39 -15.94 8.85
CA ARG A 76 -6.56 -14.92 9.89
C ARG A 76 -5.71 -15.19 11.12
N SER A 77 -5.61 -16.45 11.53
CA SER A 77 -4.76 -16.82 12.67
C SER A 77 -3.28 -16.62 12.37
N MET A 78 -2.86 -16.92 11.13
CA MET A 78 -1.50 -16.67 10.67
C MET A 78 -1.21 -15.17 10.55
N GLU A 79 -2.15 -14.39 10.02
CA GLU A 79 -2.07 -12.92 9.95
C GLU A 79 -1.82 -12.31 11.33
N LYS A 80 -2.55 -12.76 12.36
CA LYS A 80 -2.32 -12.33 13.75
C LYS A 80 -0.90 -12.63 14.25
N ILE A 81 -0.37 -13.82 13.97
CA ILE A 81 0.99 -14.19 14.38
C ILE A 81 2.03 -13.33 13.65
N LEU A 82 1.83 -13.07 12.36
CA LEU A 82 2.71 -12.20 11.59
C LEU A 82 2.68 -10.77 12.13
N ASP A 83 1.49 -10.27 12.50
CA ASP A 83 1.33 -8.97 13.13
C ASP A 83 2.06 -8.87 14.47
N ASP A 84 1.90 -9.86 15.35
CA ASP A 84 2.62 -9.94 16.63
C ASP A 84 4.15 -9.91 16.43
N ILE A 85 4.65 -10.60 15.41
CA ILE A 85 6.07 -10.57 15.04
C ILE A 85 6.47 -9.16 14.54
N CYS A 86 5.66 -8.55 13.68
CA CYS A 86 5.90 -7.21 13.16
C CYS A 86 5.89 -6.16 14.27
N LEU A 87 4.96 -6.21 15.21
CA LEU A 87 4.90 -5.35 16.40
C LEU A 87 6.14 -5.49 17.28
N ALA A 88 6.73 -6.69 17.36
CA ALA A 88 7.94 -6.91 18.14
C ALA A 88 9.22 -6.41 17.43
N VAL A 89 9.26 -6.46 16.09
CA VAL A 89 10.50 -6.24 15.32
C VAL A 89 10.56 -4.85 14.67
N ILE A 90 9.45 -4.34 14.14
CA ILE A 90 9.43 -3.13 13.31
C ILE A 90 9.54 -1.84 14.13
N PRO A 91 8.76 -1.61 15.21
CA PRO A 91 8.84 -0.34 15.96
C PRO A 91 10.23 0.00 16.50
N PRO A 92 11.01 -0.95 17.06
CA PRO A 92 12.39 -0.65 17.47
C PRO A 92 13.27 -0.22 16.30
N PHE A 93 13.09 -0.81 15.11
CA PHE A 93 13.84 -0.45 13.91
C PHE A 93 13.48 0.96 13.44
N VAL A 94 12.18 1.23 13.23
CA VAL A 94 11.66 2.53 12.76
C VAL A 94 12.00 3.66 13.74
N GLY A 95 11.80 3.44 15.03
CA GLY A 95 12.03 4.45 16.05
C GLY A 95 13.50 4.81 16.27
N ILE A 96 14.44 3.89 16.01
CA ILE A 96 15.88 4.10 16.19
C ILE A 96 16.54 4.62 14.90
N ILE A 97 16.13 4.10 13.74
CA ILE A 97 16.84 4.32 12.47
C ILE A 97 16.23 5.47 11.68
N ASP A 98 14.90 5.60 11.70
CA ASP A 98 14.20 6.56 10.84
C ASP A 98 13.74 7.83 11.61
N GLY A 99 13.89 7.85 12.94
CA GLY A 99 13.46 9.00 13.75
C GLY A 99 11.95 9.23 13.70
N VAL A 100 11.19 8.18 13.41
CA VAL A 100 9.72 8.22 13.27
C VAL A 100 9.05 7.64 14.51
N GLU A 101 8.01 8.32 14.97
CA GLU A 101 7.06 7.84 15.98
C GLU A 101 5.94 7.05 15.31
N ILE A 102 5.52 5.96 15.97
CA ILE A 102 4.32 5.20 15.61
C ILE A 102 3.32 5.33 16.77
N ALA A 103 2.08 5.73 16.47
CA ALA A 103 1.02 5.87 17.46
C ALA A 103 -0.32 5.32 16.93
N ASP A 104 -1.05 4.56 17.74
CA ASP A 104 -2.39 4.09 17.41
C ASP A 104 -3.41 5.23 17.51
N ASP A 105 -4.39 5.27 16.60
CA ASP A 105 -5.50 6.22 16.63
C ASP A 105 -6.74 5.63 15.92
N THR A 106 -7.88 6.31 16.04
CA THR A 106 -9.12 6.00 15.33
C THR A 106 -9.68 7.25 14.68
N ILE A 107 -9.75 7.25 13.35
CA ILE A 107 -10.20 8.39 12.54
C ILE A 107 -11.42 7.96 11.75
N GLY A 108 -12.51 8.74 11.82
CA GLY A 108 -13.76 8.36 11.17
C GLY A 108 -14.37 7.06 11.71
N GLY A 109 -13.98 6.61 12.91
CA GLY A 109 -14.39 5.32 13.46
C GLY A 109 -13.58 4.12 12.94
N VAL A 110 -12.57 4.36 12.11
CA VAL A 110 -11.68 3.31 11.58
C VAL A 110 -10.35 3.35 12.33
N PRO A 111 -9.90 2.22 12.91
CA PRO A 111 -8.60 2.15 13.57
C PRO A 111 -7.47 2.32 12.56
N GLY A 112 -6.30 2.73 13.03
CA GLY A 112 -5.11 2.83 12.21
C GLY A 112 -3.91 3.24 13.04
N ILE A 113 -2.79 3.49 12.36
CA ILE A 113 -1.58 4.00 13.00
C ILE A 113 -1.09 5.26 12.29
N TRP A 114 -0.61 6.21 13.09
CA TRP A 114 0.18 7.33 12.63
C TRP A 114 1.65 6.96 12.55
N CYS A 115 2.32 7.44 11.51
CA CYS A 115 3.78 7.50 11.40
C CYS A 115 4.17 8.96 11.20
N ARG A 116 4.93 9.52 12.15
CA ARG A 116 5.29 10.95 12.20
C ARG A 116 6.76 11.15 12.50
N ALA A 117 7.37 12.20 11.96
CA ALA A 117 8.72 12.57 12.37
C ALA A 117 8.70 12.94 13.87
N LYS A 118 9.62 12.40 14.66
CA LYS A 118 9.72 12.77 16.08
C LYS A 118 9.95 14.27 16.26
N ALA A 119 10.69 14.88 15.33
CA ALA A 119 10.96 16.32 15.33
C ALA A 119 9.70 17.19 15.12
N SER A 120 8.60 16.62 14.61
CA SER A 120 7.32 17.32 14.49
C SER A 120 6.33 16.98 15.62
N SER A 121 6.65 16.08 16.56
CA SER A 121 5.71 15.54 17.55
C SER A 121 5.79 16.23 18.92
N ASP A 122 4.62 16.54 19.50
CA ASP A 122 4.46 17.01 20.89
C ASP A 122 5.06 16.06 21.93
N ALA A 123 5.14 14.77 21.63
CA ALA A 123 5.69 13.78 22.55
C ALA A 123 7.23 13.84 22.66
N PHE A 124 7.90 14.51 21.71
CA PHE A 124 9.36 14.48 21.57
C PHE A 124 10.02 15.87 21.53
N VAL A 125 9.26 16.93 21.24
CA VAL A 125 9.75 18.31 21.20
C VAL A 125 8.86 19.19 22.09
N ASP A 126 9.41 19.62 23.22
CA ASP A 126 8.70 20.45 24.22
C ASP A 126 8.58 21.93 23.79
N ASP A 127 9.52 22.43 22.99
CA ASP A 127 9.57 23.82 22.52
C ASP A 127 8.91 23.93 21.13
N SER A 128 7.79 24.66 21.05
CA SER A 128 7.05 24.86 19.81
C SER A 128 7.89 25.54 18.73
N ASP A 129 8.87 26.37 19.11
CA ASP A 129 9.74 27.08 18.17
C ASP A 129 10.81 26.15 17.53
N GLU A 130 11.06 24.98 18.14
CA GLU A 130 12.00 23.96 17.63
C GLU A 130 11.31 22.83 16.84
N LYS A 131 9.97 22.81 16.82
CA LYS A 131 9.19 21.76 16.16
C LYS A 131 9.21 21.93 14.63
N GLU A 132 9.50 20.85 13.91
CA GLU A 132 9.38 20.82 12.46
C GLU A 132 7.91 20.90 12.02
N THR A 133 7.62 21.77 11.05
CA THR A 133 6.26 21.91 10.51
C THR A 133 5.86 20.69 9.69
N ILE A 134 4.62 20.25 9.86
CA ILE A 134 4.04 19.17 9.07
C ILE A 134 3.59 19.75 7.74
N GLY A 135 4.16 19.27 6.63
CA GLY A 135 3.81 19.79 5.31
C GLY A 135 2.44 19.33 4.82
N ALA A 136 2.09 18.07 5.07
CA ALA A 136 0.82 17.44 4.67
C ALA A 136 0.56 16.13 5.45
N THR A 137 -0.64 15.61 5.30
CA THR A 137 -1.04 14.26 5.73
C THR A 137 -1.18 13.33 4.52
N ILE A 138 -0.65 12.12 4.63
CA ILE A 138 -0.91 11.01 3.71
C ILE A 138 -1.91 10.04 4.37
N LEU A 139 -3.09 9.89 3.78
CA LEU A 139 -3.96 8.74 4.04
C LEU A 139 -3.45 7.56 3.21
N TYR A 140 -2.84 6.58 3.88
CA TYR A 140 -2.29 5.39 3.23
C TYR A 140 -3.24 4.20 3.36
N LEU A 141 -3.60 3.62 2.21
CA LEU A 141 -4.38 2.40 2.10
C LEU A 141 -3.43 1.27 1.70
N HIS A 142 -3.13 0.40 2.66
CA HIS A 142 -2.17 -0.66 2.49
C HIS A 142 -2.65 -1.73 1.49
N GLY A 143 -1.71 -2.40 0.82
CA GLY A 143 -1.96 -3.51 -0.08
C GLY A 143 -2.39 -4.80 0.62
N GLY A 144 -2.26 -5.94 -0.08
CA GLY A 144 -2.73 -7.25 0.40
C GLY A 144 -3.96 -7.80 -0.33
N GLY A 145 -4.22 -7.32 -1.54
CA GLY A 145 -5.27 -7.85 -2.43
C GLY A 145 -6.67 -7.75 -1.84
N TYR A 146 -6.94 -6.69 -1.06
CA TYR A 146 -8.19 -6.47 -0.33
C TYR A 146 -8.54 -7.54 0.70
N ILE A 147 -7.62 -8.45 1.03
CA ILE A 147 -7.91 -9.63 1.86
C ILE A 147 -7.14 -9.59 3.19
N GLY A 148 -5.92 -9.06 3.24
CA GLY A 148 -5.17 -9.05 4.49
C GLY A 148 -3.99 -8.07 4.52
N THR A 149 -3.04 -8.38 5.40
CA THR A 149 -1.99 -7.47 5.90
C THR A 149 -2.53 -6.48 6.93
N SER A 150 -1.67 -5.62 7.46
CA SER A 150 -2.04 -4.71 8.54
C SER A 150 -1.23 -3.41 8.50
N PRO A 151 -1.68 -2.35 9.19
CA PRO A 151 -0.95 -1.09 9.22
C PRO A 151 0.50 -1.23 9.69
N ILE A 152 0.77 -2.06 10.70
CA ILE A 152 2.13 -2.19 11.25
C ILE A 152 3.10 -2.83 10.24
N MET A 153 2.62 -3.71 9.35
CA MET A 153 3.44 -4.28 8.28
C MET A 153 3.94 -3.21 7.30
N TYR A 154 3.22 -2.08 7.21
CA TYR A 154 3.53 -0.95 6.34
C TYR A 154 4.26 0.20 7.04
N SER A 155 4.44 0.14 8.36
CA SER A 155 5.00 1.27 9.11
C SER A 155 6.46 1.60 8.74
N ALA A 156 7.26 0.61 8.33
CA ALA A 156 8.62 0.86 7.82
C ALA A 156 8.62 1.62 6.49
N PHE A 157 7.67 1.31 5.61
CA PHE A 157 7.51 2.04 4.35
C PHE A 157 6.93 3.44 4.60
N ALA A 158 5.94 3.56 5.49
CA ALA A 158 5.41 4.85 5.91
C ALA A 158 6.50 5.73 6.54
N ALA A 159 7.38 5.17 7.37
CA ALA A 159 8.53 5.90 7.91
C ALA A 159 9.49 6.40 6.81
N SER A 160 9.71 5.59 5.76
CA SER A 160 10.44 6.04 4.58
C SER A 160 9.73 7.19 3.89
N LEU A 161 8.40 7.13 3.72
CA LEU A 161 7.62 8.23 3.15
C LEU A 161 7.70 9.50 3.99
N VAL A 162 7.62 9.40 5.32
CA VAL A 162 7.83 10.52 6.25
C VAL A 162 9.20 11.15 6.00
N GLY A 163 10.27 10.36 5.96
CA GLY A 163 11.63 10.87 5.72
C GLY A 163 11.84 11.46 4.31
N ILE A 164 11.13 10.95 3.30
CA ILE A 164 11.22 11.42 1.91
C ILE A 164 10.45 12.73 1.71
N THR A 165 9.26 12.84 2.31
CA THR A 165 8.30 13.91 2.00
C THR A 165 8.19 14.99 3.07
N GLY A 166 8.55 14.66 4.32
CA GLY A 166 8.26 15.49 5.50
C GLY A 166 6.78 15.47 5.90
N TYR A 167 5.98 14.55 5.34
CA TYR A 167 4.55 14.43 5.64
C TYR A 167 4.32 13.41 6.75
N GLU A 168 3.25 13.59 7.51
CA GLU A 168 2.74 12.53 8.38
C GLU A 168 1.93 11.52 7.58
N VAL A 169 1.92 10.26 8.03
CA VAL A 169 1.21 9.18 7.35
C VAL A 169 0.24 8.54 8.33
N PHE A 170 -1.04 8.51 7.99
CA PHE A 170 -2.03 7.68 8.65
C PHE A 170 -2.31 6.44 7.81
N ILE A 171 -2.02 5.26 8.36
CA ILE A 171 -2.29 3.98 7.70
C ILE A 171 -3.59 3.42 8.28
N ALA A 172 -4.64 3.35 7.46
CA ALA A 172 -5.95 2.88 7.89
C ALA A 172 -6.00 1.34 7.96
N ASP A 173 -6.51 0.80 9.07
CA ASP A 173 -6.92 -0.61 9.21
C ASP A 173 -8.36 -0.75 8.71
N TYR A 174 -8.53 -0.71 7.39
CA TYR A 174 -9.84 -0.76 6.74
C TYR A 174 -10.36 -2.21 6.66
N ARG A 175 -11.68 -2.38 6.58
CA ARG A 175 -12.32 -3.70 6.48
C ARG A 175 -12.01 -4.38 5.14
N MET A 176 -11.67 -5.67 5.22
CA MET A 176 -11.22 -6.47 4.09
C MET A 176 -12.08 -7.70 3.83
N ALA A 177 -12.01 -8.20 2.62
CA ALA A 177 -12.68 -9.38 2.14
C ALA A 177 -12.03 -10.67 2.70
N PRO A 178 -12.79 -11.79 2.68
CA PRO A 178 -14.20 -11.92 2.32
C PRO A 178 -15.20 -11.57 3.43
N GLU A 179 -14.76 -11.31 4.67
CA GLU A 179 -15.68 -10.98 5.76
C GLU A 179 -16.41 -9.66 5.49
N PHE A 180 -15.71 -8.71 4.87
CA PHE A 180 -16.25 -7.44 4.46
C PHE A 180 -15.87 -7.17 2.99
N PRO A 181 -16.64 -7.72 2.03
CA PRO A 181 -16.36 -7.50 0.61
C PRO A 181 -16.63 -6.04 0.20
N PHE A 182 -16.37 -5.72 -1.06
CA PHE A 182 -16.76 -4.43 -1.62
C PHE A 182 -18.24 -4.12 -1.33
N PRO A 183 -18.60 -2.90 -0.87
CA PRO A 183 -17.78 -1.69 -0.79
C PRO A 183 -17.21 -1.37 0.61
N ALA A 184 -17.07 -2.33 1.52
CA ALA A 184 -16.73 -2.03 2.92
C ALA A 184 -15.44 -1.21 3.09
N GLY A 185 -14.34 -1.64 2.45
CA GLY A 185 -13.05 -0.96 2.55
C GLY A 185 -13.06 0.48 1.99
N VAL A 186 -13.79 0.74 0.90
CA VAL A 186 -13.83 2.09 0.31
C VAL A 186 -14.69 3.03 1.15
N LEU A 187 -15.74 2.51 1.79
CA LEU A 187 -16.54 3.28 2.74
C LEU A 187 -15.72 3.63 3.99
N ASP A 188 -14.96 2.68 4.54
CA ASP A 188 -14.03 2.95 5.65
C ASP A 188 -13.01 4.03 5.28
N ALA A 189 -12.41 3.92 4.09
CA ALA A 189 -11.44 4.91 3.61
C ALA A 189 -12.08 6.30 3.42
N ALA A 190 -13.34 6.37 3.01
CA ALA A 190 -14.09 7.62 2.92
C ALA A 190 -14.42 8.22 4.30
N ASP A 191 -14.73 7.37 5.29
CA ASP A 191 -14.96 7.80 6.67
C ASP A 191 -13.66 8.33 7.29
N VAL A 192 -12.51 7.69 7.04
CA VAL A 192 -11.20 8.21 7.46
C VAL A 192 -10.90 9.55 6.79
N TYR A 193 -11.10 9.66 5.47
CA TYR A 193 -10.89 10.90 4.73
C TYR A 193 -11.72 12.04 5.34
N GLN A 194 -13.01 11.82 5.57
CA GLN A 194 -13.86 12.81 6.22
C GLN A 194 -13.41 13.10 7.66
N GLY A 195 -13.01 12.09 8.42
CA GLY A 195 -12.51 12.24 9.78
C GLY A 195 -11.23 13.09 9.87
N LEU A 196 -10.35 13.02 8.87
CA LEU A 196 -9.18 13.91 8.78
C LEU A 196 -9.62 15.36 8.52
N LEU A 197 -10.57 15.59 7.61
CA LEU A 197 -11.13 16.93 7.38
C LEU A 197 -11.80 17.50 8.63
N ASP A 198 -12.56 16.67 9.36
CA ASP A 198 -13.25 17.07 10.59
C ASP A 198 -12.27 17.43 11.72
N ARG A 199 -11.04 16.90 11.67
CA ARG A 199 -9.93 17.26 12.56
C ARG A 199 -9.13 18.48 12.07
N GLY A 200 -9.56 19.14 11.00
CA GLY A 200 -8.97 20.38 10.50
C GLY A 200 -7.88 20.20 9.45
N VAL A 201 -7.64 18.99 8.93
CA VAL A 201 -6.72 18.81 7.80
C VAL A 201 -7.34 19.45 6.55
N ASP A 202 -6.65 20.43 5.98
CA ASP A 202 -7.08 21.03 4.71
C ASP A 202 -7.00 19.97 3.59
N PRO A 203 -8.03 19.80 2.75
CA PRO A 203 -7.96 18.89 1.60
C PRO A 203 -6.80 19.20 0.62
N GLU A 204 -6.34 20.46 0.54
CA GLU A 204 -5.16 20.87 -0.24
C GLU A 204 -3.83 20.41 0.38
N HIS A 205 -3.86 19.90 1.61
CA HIS A 205 -2.73 19.28 2.32
C HIS A 205 -2.96 17.78 2.62
N LEU A 206 -3.94 17.16 1.97
CA LEU A 206 -4.26 15.75 2.15
C LEU A 206 -3.96 14.94 0.88
N VAL A 207 -3.04 14.00 0.99
CA VAL A 207 -2.66 13.07 -0.09
C VAL A 207 -3.30 11.71 0.17
N ILE A 208 -3.90 11.10 -0.85
CA ILE A 208 -4.33 9.70 -0.79
C ILE A 208 -3.22 8.85 -1.42
N ALA A 209 -2.81 7.78 -0.74
CA ALA A 209 -1.79 6.87 -1.25
C ALA A 209 -2.15 5.41 -1.01
N GLY A 210 -1.60 4.51 -1.83
CA GLY A 210 -1.75 3.08 -1.60
C GLY A 210 -0.97 2.23 -2.60
N ASP A 211 -0.83 0.95 -2.29
CA ASP A 211 -0.12 -0.03 -3.09
C ASP A 211 -0.98 -1.26 -3.43
N SER A 212 -0.73 -1.91 -4.57
CA SER A 212 -1.47 -3.11 -4.96
C SER A 212 -3.00 -2.90 -4.87
N GLY A 213 -3.72 -3.79 -4.16
CA GLY A 213 -5.15 -3.63 -3.89
C GLY A 213 -5.47 -2.35 -3.11
N GLY A 214 -4.62 -1.92 -2.17
CA GLY A 214 -4.75 -0.62 -1.51
C GLY A 214 -4.60 0.57 -2.45
N GLY A 215 -3.79 0.42 -3.51
CA GLY A 215 -3.67 1.39 -4.60
C GLY A 215 -4.93 1.43 -5.48
N GLY A 216 -5.52 0.27 -5.77
CA GLY A 216 -6.83 0.20 -6.43
C GLY A 216 -7.96 0.78 -5.57
N LEU A 217 -7.91 0.54 -4.25
CA LEU A 217 -8.82 1.13 -3.26
C LEU A 217 -8.68 2.65 -3.19
N ALA A 218 -7.45 3.17 -3.23
CA ALA A 218 -7.15 4.60 -3.26
C ALA A 218 -7.71 5.27 -4.51
N ALA A 219 -7.56 4.65 -5.68
CA ALA A 219 -8.16 5.13 -6.92
C ALA A 219 -9.70 5.09 -6.85
N SER A 220 -10.27 4.02 -6.31
CA SER A 220 -11.72 3.89 -6.08
C SER A 220 -12.27 4.94 -5.10
N LEU A 221 -11.49 5.29 -4.07
CA LEU A 221 -11.82 6.34 -3.12
C LEU A 221 -11.88 7.71 -3.82
N VAL A 222 -10.93 8.04 -4.70
CA VAL A 222 -10.97 9.30 -5.47
C VAL A 222 -12.26 9.40 -6.28
N SER A 223 -12.65 8.33 -6.99
CA SER A 223 -13.93 8.28 -7.71
C SER A 223 -15.14 8.41 -6.78
N TYR A 224 -15.10 7.76 -5.61
CA TYR A 224 -16.15 7.87 -4.59
C TYR A 224 -16.30 9.32 -4.11
N LEU A 225 -15.19 9.99 -3.77
CA LEU A 225 -15.18 11.38 -3.30
C LEU A 225 -15.78 12.33 -4.35
N HIS A 226 -15.42 12.16 -5.63
CA HIS A 226 -15.99 12.93 -6.74
C HIS A 226 -17.52 12.76 -6.80
N ASN A 227 -17.98 11.50 -6.85
CA ASN A 227 -19.38 11.16 -7.02
C ASN A 227 -20.26 11.58 -5.83
N HIS A 228 -19.65 11.80 -4.66
CA HIS A 228 -20.32 12.28 -3.46
C HIS A 228 -20.03 13.76 -3.15
N SER A 229 -19.48 14.52 -4.12
CA SER A 229 -19.19 15.95 -3.99
C SER A 229 -18.34 16.30 -2.75
N LYS A 230 -17.40 15.43 -2.41
CA LYS A 230 -16.43 15.67 -1.34
C LYS A 230 -15.29 16.56 -1.82
N PRO A 231 -14.56 17.24 -0.91
CA PRO A 231 -13.38 17.99 -1.28
C PRO A 231 -12.35 17.11 -2.01
N LYS A 232 -11.63 17.72 -2.95
CA LYS A 232 -10.58 17.08 -3.74
C LYS A 232 -9.30 16.99 -2.92
N PRO A 233 -8.63 15.82 -2.82
CA PRO A 233 -7.32 15.71 -2.19
C PRO A 233 -6.24 16.44 -3.00
N ALA A 234 -5.15 16.81 -2.35
CA ALA A 234 -4.00 17.48 -2.95
C ALA A 234 -3.35 16.65 -4.08
N ALA A 235 -3.21 15.34 -3.85
CA ALA A 235 -2.60 14.40 -4.78
C ALA A 235 -3.04 12.95 -4.53
N LEU A 236 -2.80 12.10 -5.53
CA LEU A 236 -2.91 10.64 -5.46
C LEU A 236 -1.54 10.00 -5.72
N ALA A 237 -1.07 9.11 -4.84
CA ALA A 237 0.22 8.43 -4.98
C ALA A 237 0.07 6.90 -4.96
N LEU A 238 0.38 6.25 -6.08
CA LEU A 238 0.12 4.82 -6.29
C LEU A 238 1.38 4.01 -6.54
N PHE A 239 1.48 2.85 -5.89
CA PHE A 239 2.61 1.93 -5.98
C PHE A 239 2.15 0.54 -6.48
N SER A 240 2.45 0.22 -7.74
CA SER A 240 1.95 -0.99 -8.43
C SER A 240 0.46 -1.23 -8.19
N PRO A 241 -0.42 -0.25 -8.49
CA PRO A 241 -1.82 -0.33 -8.07
C PRO A 241 -2.61 -1.35 -8.91
N GLU A 242 -3.49 -2.10 -8.26
CA GLU A 242 -4.43 -3.03 -8.91
C GLU A 242 -5.68 -2.26 -9.34
N VAL A 243 -5.56 -1.50 -10.44
CA VAL A 243 -6.60 -0.59 -10.97
C VAL A 243 -7.54 -1.22 -12.00
N ASP A 244 -7.27 -2.45 -12.38
CA ASP A 244 -8.06 -3.26 -13.30
C ASP A 244 -8.23 -4.67 -12.72
N LEU A 245 -9.47 -5.06 -12.43
CA LEU A 245 -9.82 -6.37 -11.89
C LEU A 245 -10.30 -7.35 -12.96
N ASP A 246 -10.42 -6.95 -14.23
CA ASP A 246 -10.67 -7.90 -15.33
C ASP A 246 -9.49 -8.88 -15.47
N LEU A 247 -8.27 -8.40 -15.21
CA LEU A 247 -7.03 -9.17 -15.26
C LEU A 247 -6.88 -9.94 -16.59
N ASP A 248 -7.24 -9.30 -17.71
CA ASP A 248 -7.23 -9.91 -19.04
C ASP A 248 -6.13 -9.38 -19.98
N HIS A 249 -5.35 -8.40 -19.52
CA HIS A 249 -4.22 -7.85 -20.27
C HIS A 249 -3.10 -8.89 -20.55
N PRO A 250 -2.33 -8.75 -21.65
CA PRO A 250 -1.22 -9.64 -21.98
C PRO A 250 -0.19 -9.80 -20.85
N SER A 251 0.15 -8.71 -20.13
CA SER A 251 1.09 -8.78 -19.00
C SER A 251 0.70 -9.78 -17.93
N ILE A 252 -0.60 -10.04 -17.72
CA ILE A 252 -1.08 -11.00 -16.71
C ILE A 252 -0.49 -12.38 -16.98
N THR A 253 -0.46 -12.82 -18.24
CA THR A 253 0.10 -14.12 -18.61
C THR A 253 1.60 -14.06 -18.88
N GLU A 254 2.07 -13.02 -19.59
CA GLU A 254 3.48 -12.88 -19.96
C GLU A 254 4.39 -12.74 -18.74
N ASN A 255 3.98 -11.97 -17.73
CA ASN A 255 4.78 -11.66 -16.56
C ASN A 255 4.53 -12.59 -15.35
N ALA A 256 3.53 -13.47 -15.37
CA ALA A 256 3.22 -14.38 -14.24
C ALA A 256 4.40 -15.24 -13.75
N HIS A 257 5.38 -15.50 -14.63
CA HIS A 257 6.58 -16.24 -14.27
C HIS A 257 7.72 -15.35 -13.72
N LEU A 258 7.68 -14.05 -13.99
CA LEU A 258 8.64 -13.04 -13.57
C LEU A 258 8.23 -12.35 -12.25
N ASP A 259 6.94 -12.31 -11.97
CA ASP A 259 6.39 -11.61 -10.81
C ASP A 259 6.47 -12.41 -9.49
N ILE A 260 6.20 -11.70 -8.38
CA ILE A 260 5.98 -12.24 -7.04
C ILE A 260 4.54 -12.67 -6.80
N LEU A 261 3.60 -12.07 -7.53
CA LEU A 261 2.18 -12.37 -7.40
C LEU A 261 1.89 -13.84 -7.79
N PRO A 262 0.88 -14.47 -7.18
CA PRO A 262 0.37 -15.73 -7.69
C PRO A 262 -0.20 -15.50 -9.09
N TRP A 263 0.02 -16.46 -10.00
CA TRP A 263 -0.50 -16.38 -11.37
C TRP A 263 -2.04 -16.33 -11.43
N ASN A 264 -2.72 -16.70 -10.35
CA ASN A 264 -4.16 -16.70 -10.16
C ASN A 264 -4.56 -15.75 -9.02
N VAL A 265 -4.36 -14.45 -9.20
CA VAL A 265 -4.73 -13.42 -8.21
C VAL A 265 -6.25 -13.51 -7.90
N PRO A 266 -6.65 -13.73 -6.63
CA PRO A 266 -8.04 -13.94 -6.30
C PRO A 266 -8.78 -12.60 -6.07
N VAL A 267 -9.57 -12.16 -7.06
CA VAL A 267 -10.40 -10.94 -6.93
C VAL A 267 -11.84 -11.22 -6.49
N THR A 268 -12.33 -12.44 -6.69
CA THR A 268 -13.73 -12.83 -6.42
C THR A 268 -14.19 -12.60 -4.97
N PRO A 269 -13.38 -12.92 -3.93
CA PRO A 269 -13.75 -12.66 -2.54
C PRO A 269 -14.10 -11.18 -2.29
N TYR A 270 -13.35 -10.27 -2.91
CA TYR A 270 -13.56 -8.83 -2.81
C TYR A 270 -14.78 -8.36 -3.61
N LEU A 271 -14.90 -8.81 -4.88
CA LEU A 271 -15.96 -8.37 -5.79
C LEU A 271 -17.37 -8.75 -5.32
N HIS A 272 -17.53 -9.94 -4.71
CA HIS A 272 -18.81 -10.42 -4.15
C HIS A 272 -20.04 -10.17 -5.06
N GLY A 273 -19.90 -10.49 -6.36
CA GLY A 273 -20.98 -10.35 -7.36
C GLY A 273 -20.96 -9.05 -8.17
N VAL A 274 -20.12 -8.08 -7.80
CA VAL A 274 -19.77 -6.96 -8.67
C VAL A 274 -18.97 -7.45 -9.88
N GLN A 275 -19.25 -6.90 -11.05
CA GLN A 275 -18.50 -7.26 -12.25
C GLN A 275 -17.09 -6.66 -12.17
N PRO A 276 -16.05 -7.39 -12.61
CA PRO A 276 -14.69 -6.88 -12.53
C PRO A 276 -14.48 -5.57 -13.30
N ASN A 277 -15.19 -5.37 -14.42
CA ASN A 277 -15.14 -4.14 -15.22
C ASN A 277 -15.98 -2.97 -14.68
N ASP A 278 -16.55 -3.07 -13.48
CA ASP A 278 -17.31 -1.98 -12.87
C ASP A 278 -16.36 -0.85 -12.45
N GLU A 279 -16.64 0.38 -12.87
CA GLU A 279 -15.78 1.57 -12.61
C GLU A 279 -15.53 1.83 -11.11
N ARG A 280 -16.37 1.29 -10.22
CA ARG A 280 -16.24 1.45 -8.77
C ARG A 280 -15.17 0.57 -8.14
N VAL A 281 -14.70 -0.44 -8.86
CA VAL A 281 -13.66 -1.38 -8.40
C VAL A 281 -12.46 -1.43 -9.35
N SER A 282 -12.65 -1.02 -10.61
CA SER A 282 -11.62 -0.95 -11.64
C SER A 282 -11.54 0.48 -12.19
N ALA A 283 -10.66 1.28 -11.59
CA ALA A 283 -10.49 2.69 -11.92
C ALA A 283 -10.02 2.92 -13.37
N VAL A 284 -9.44 1.91 -14.04
CA VAL A 284 -9.12 1.97 -15.48
C VAL A 284 -10.36 2.27 -16.35
N HIS A 285 -11.53 1.81 -15.92
CA HIS A 285 -12.80 2.01 -16.64
C HIS A 285 -13.52 3.31 -16.25
N SER A 286 -12.95 4.09 -15.34
CA SER A 286 -13.54 5.36 -14.91
C SER A 286 -13.30 6.47 -15.95
N ALA A 287 -14.22 7.43 -16.01
CA ALA A 287 -14.07 8.64 -16.81
C ALA A 287 -13.62 9.81 -15.91
N PRO A 288 -12.32 10.07 -15.74
CA PRO A 288 -11.83 11.10 -14.83
C PRO A 288 -12.21 12.51 -15.33
N ASP A 289 -12.82 13.32 -14.46
CA ASP A 289 -12.94 14.77 -14.70
C ASP A 289 -11.59 15.43 -14.45
N PRO A 290 -10.88 15.96 -15.47
CA PRO A 290 -9.55 16.54 -15.29
C PRO A 290 -9.51 17.80 -14.43
N GLU A 291 -10.64 18.51 -14.27
CA GLU A 291 -10.71 19.68 -13.39
C GLU A 291 -10.74 19.27 -11.91
N TRP A 292 -11.32 18.09 -11.64
CA TRP A 292 -11.49 17.56 -10.30
C TRP A 292 -10.52 16.42 -9.93
N PHE A 293 -9.97 15.67 -10.88
CA PHE A 293 -9.09 14.56 -10.55
C PHE A 293 -7.75 15.08 -9.99
N PRO A 294 -7.26 14.54 -8.86
CA PRO A 294 -6.02 15.02 -8.25
C PRO A 294 -4.79 14.72 -9.13
N PRO A 295 -3.75 15.58 -9.10
CA PRO A 295 -2.43 15.23 -9.64
C PRO A 295 -2.00 13.85 -9.13
N THR A 296 -1.57 12.99 -10.05
CA THR A 296 -1.33 11.56 -9.75
C THR A 296 0.12 11.18 -9.98
N PHE A 297 0.76 10.64 -8.96
CA PHE A 297 1.99 9.86 -9.07
C PHE A 297 1.63 8.38 -9.16
N VAL A 298 2.23 7.67 -10.10
CA VAL A 298 2.06 6.21 -10.21
C VAL A 298 3.37 5.57 -10.65
N CYS A 299 3.82 4.55 -9.93
CA CYS A 299 4.98 3.76 -10.33
C CYS A 299 4.71 2.26 -10.31
N TRP A 300 5.36 1.51 -11.20
CA TRP A 300 5.20 0.06 -11.31
C TRP A 300 6.46 -0.58 -11.90
N GLY A 301 6.56 -1.91 -11.79
CA GLY A 301 7.64 -2.68 -12.39
C GLY A 301 7.32 -3.20 -13.79
N SER A 302 8.32 -3.27 -14.69
CA SER A 302 8.09 -3.84 -16.04
C SER A 302 7.83 -5.36 -16.05
N ASP A 303 8.19 -6.05 -14.96
CA ASP A 303 8.10 -7.49 -14.81
C ASP A 303 6.89 -7.90 -13.95
N GLU A 304 5.99 -6.96 -13.61
CA GLU A 304 4.78 -7.24 -12.82
C GLU A 304 3.55 -7.54 -13.69
N MET A 305 2.62 -8.33 -13.17
CA MET A 305 1.41 -8.77 -13.87
C MET A 305 0.47 -7.60 -14.19
N PHE A 306 0.35 -6.62 -13.29
CA PHE A 306 -0.54 -5.45 -13.45
C PHE A 306 -0.01 -4.36 -14.39
N ARG A 307 1.20 -4.54 -14.96
CA ARG A 307 1.89 -3.55 -15.80
C ARG A 307 1.00 -2.91 -16.86
N ASP A 308 0.31 -3.70 -17.67
CA ASP A 308 -0.42 -3.15 -18.81
C ASP A 308 -1.70 -2.42 -18.39
N GLY A 309 -2.40 -2.88 -17.34
CA GLY A 309 -3.55 -2.17 -16.77
C GLY A 309 -3.14 -0.84 -16.13
N ILE A 310 -1.99 -0.79 -15.46
CA ILE A 310 -1.44 0.45 -14.89
C ILE A 310 -1.04 1.44 -16.01
N ARG A 311 -0.43 0.93 -17.09
CA ARG A 311 -0.11 1.76 -18.28
C ARG A 311 -1.36 2.36 -18.91
N GLU A 312 -2.40 1.55 -19.08
CA GLU A 312 -3.68 2.00 -19.62
C GLU A 312 -4.30 3.07 -18.73
N PHE A 313 -4.42 2.82 -17.42
CA PHE A 313 -4.92 3.80 -16.46
C PHE A 313 -4.14 5.12 -16.51
N ALA A 314 -2.80 5.06 -16.50
CA ALA A 314 -1.97 6.27 -16.59
C ALA A 314 -2.17 7.03 -17.92
N GLN A 315 -2.33 6.31 -19.03
CA GLN A 315 -2.59 6.89 -20.34
C GLN A 315 -3.98 7.52 -20.43
N GLU A 316 -5.01 6.90 -19.86
CA GLU A 316 -6.37 7.44 -19.81
C GLU A 316 -6.42 8.73 -18.97
N LEU A 317 -5.79 8.75 -17.80
CA LEU A 317 -5.65 9.97 -17.00
C LEU A 317 -4.95 11.09 -17.78
N GLN A 318 -3.85 10.78 -18.47
CA GLN A 318 -3.11 11.76 -19.28
C GLN A 318 -3.95 12.28 -20.46
N THR A 319 -4.69 11.40 -21.12
CA THR A 319 -5.56 11.73 -22.26
C THR A 319 -6.72 12.62 -21.82
N ALA A 320 -7.26 12.40 -20.62
CA ALA A 320 -8.27 13.25 -20.02
C ALA A 320 -7.73 14.64 -19.63
N GLY A 321 -6.40 14.81 -19.48
CA GLY A 321 -5.77 16.08 -19.11
C GLY A 321 -5.36 16.18 -17.64
N VAL A 322 -5.39 15.07 -16.90
CA VAL A 322 -4.88 15.00 -15.52
C VAL A 322 -3.36 15.13 -15.53
N LYS A 323 -2.81 15.82 -14.52
CA LYS A 323 -1.37 15.88 -14.31
C LYS A 323 -0.88 14.53 -13.76
N VAL A 324 -0.19 13.75 -14.59
CA VAL A 324 0.31 12.42 -14.22
C VAL A 324 1.83 12.37 -14.27
N HIS A 325 2.44 11.86 -13.20
CA HIS A 325 3.83 11.43 -13.17
C HIS A 325 3.89 9.90 -13.09
N ALA A 326 4.16 9.27 -14.24
CA ALA A 326 4.18 7.82 -14.37
C ALA A 326 5.62 7.29 -14.46
N MET A 327 5.96 6.28 -13.66
CA MET A 327 7.30 5.68 -13.63
C MET A 327 7.24 4.15 -13.77
N GLU A 328 7.67 3.64 -14.92
CA GLU A 328 7.92 2.21 -15.10
C GLU A 328 9.38 1.86 -14.82
N GLU A 329 9.63 1.01 -13.83
CA GLU A 329 10.97 0.58 -13.46
C GLU A 329 11.31 -0.80 -14.06
N ARG A 330 12.31 -0.79 -14.95
CA ARG A 330 12.70 -1.97 -15.72
C ARG A 330 13.24 -3.09 -14.82
N GLY A 331 12.72 -4.31 -15.01
CA GLY A 331 13.12 -5.52 -14.30
C GLY A 331 12.56 -5.63 -12.88
N MET A 332 11.79 -4.63 -12.43
CA MET A 332 11.15 -4.68 -11.12
C MET A 332 9.84 -5.46 -11.18
N PHE A 333 9.56 -6.15 -10.07
CA PHE A 333 8.32 -6.87 -9.82
C PHE A 333 7.36 -6.02 -8.99
N HIS A 334 6.18 -6.57 -8.70
CA HIS A 334 5.12 -5.92 -7.94
C HIS A 334 5.60 -5.31 -6.61
N VAL A 335 5.19 -4.06 -6.32
CA VAL A 335 5.48 -3.31 -5.07
C VAL A 335 6.97 -3.27 -4.67
N PHE A 336 7.88 -3.27 -5.66
CA PHE A 336 9.32 -3.20 -5.41
C PHE A 336 9.80 -2.03 -4.52
N PRO A 337 9.17 -0.82 -4.49
CA PRO A 337 9.64 0.25 -3.60
C PRO A 337 9.53 -0.12 -2.13
N ILE A 338 8.51 -0.92 -1.80
CA ILE A 338 8.19 -1.37 -0.44
C ILE A 338 9.07 -2.55 -0.06
N LEU A 339 9.22 -3.51 -0.97
CA LEU A 339 9.94 -4.77 -0.70
C LEU A 339 11.46 -4.66 -0.84
N MET A 340 11.94 -3.66 -1.59
CA MET A 340 13.37 -3.44 -1.81
C MET A 340 13.72 -1.94 -1.73
N PRO A 341 13.54 -1.28 -0.58
CA PRO A 341 13.78 0.17 -0.46
C PRO A 341 15.25 0.55 -0.75
N TRP A 342 16.19 -0.39 -0.65
CA TRP A 342 17.60 -0.18 -0.96
C TRP A 342 17.94 -0.20 -2.46
N ALA A 343 17.06 -0.73 -3.31
CA ALA A 343 17.33 -0.89 -4.74
C ALA A 343 17.41 0.46 -5.45
N GLU A 344 18.24 0.53 -6.50
CA GLU A 344 18.40 1.78 -7.27
C GLU A 344 17.09 2.26 -7.88
N SER A 345 16.24 1.34 -8.35
CA SER A 345 14.88 1.62 -8.84
C SER A 345 14.01 2.27 -7.76
N SER A 346 14.00 1.73 -6.54
CA SER A 346 13.25 2.30 -5.42
C SER A 346 13.74 3.70 -5.07
N ARG A 347 15.07 3.90 -5.07
CA ARG A 347 15.68 5.22 -4.86
C ARG A 347 15.34 6.23 -5.96
N ARG A 348 15.13 5.80 -7.21
CA ARG A 348 14.62 6.68 -8.28
C ARG A 348 13.18 7.11 -8.00
N VAL A 349 12.32 6.17 -7.63
CA VAL A 349 10.94 6.45 -7.19
C VAL A 349 10.91 7.43 -6.02
N PHE A 350 11.73 7.19 -4.99
CA PHE A 350 11.78 8.06 -3.80
C PHE A 350 12.27 9.48 -4.11
N ARG A 351 13.26 9.62 -5.01
CA ARG A 351 13.68 10.95 -5.47
C ARG A 351 12.56 11.68 -6.22
N ALA A 352 11.85 10.98 -7.11
CA ALA A 352 10.72 11.57 -7.81
C ALA A 352 9.62 12.02 -6.84
N LEU A 353 9.27 11.19 -5.86
CA LEU A 353 8.31 11.56 -4.80
C LEU A 353 8.76 12.81 -4.04
N HIS A 354 10.01 12.87 -3.59
CA HIS A 354 10.56 14.04 -2.91
C HIS A 354 10.43 15.32 -3.76
N GLU A 355 10.77 15.24 -5.06
CA GLU A 355 10.66 16.38 -5.96
C GLU A 355 9.20 16.80 -6.24
N LEU A 356 8.24 15.88 -6.13
CA LEU A 356 6.82 16.14 -6.38
C LEU A 356 6.10 16.63 -5.12
N ALA A 357 6.52 16.20 -3.93
CA ALA A 357 6.00 16.63 -2.64
C ALA A 357 5.96 18.17 -2.58
N GLY A 358 7.11 18.83 -2.75
CA GLY A 358 7.19 20.29 -2.74
C GLY A 358 6.56 21.03 -3.94
N ARG A 359 6.01 20.31 -4.93
CA ARG A 359 5.38 20.89 -6.13
C ARG A 359 3.86 20.95 -6.06
N TYR A 360 3.22 19.98 -5.40
CA TYR A 360 1.77 19.84 -5.38
C TYR A 360 1.13 20.13 -4.04
N VAL A 361 1.92 20.10 -2.96
CA VAL A 361 1.49 20.48 -1.62
C VAL A 361 2.36 21.65 -1.20
N THR A 362 1.73 22.79 -0.91
CA THR A 362 2.43 23.88 -0.23
C THR A 362 2.41 23.55 1.26
N PRO A 363 3.52 23.65 2.01
CA PRO A 363 3.47 23.43 3.46
C PRO A 363 2.49 24.41 4.11
N ASP A 364 1.71 23.92 5.05
CA ASP A 364 0.84 24.75 5.88
C ASP A 364 1.57 25.18 7.16
N PRO A 365 2.02 26.44 7.28
CA PRO A 365 2.67 26.91 8.50
C PRO A 365 1.70 27.03 9.68
N GLU A 366 0.38 27.01 9.43
CA GLU A 366 -0.66 27.09 10.46
C GLU A 366 -1.26 25.71 10.77
N ALA A 367 -0.77 24.63 10.15
CA ALA A 367 -1.21 23.28 10.49
C ALA A 367 -0.78 22.94 11.92
N GLU A 368 -1.75 22.95 12.83
CA GLU A 368 -1.63 22.29 14.12
C GLU A 368 -1.59 20.77 13.88
N GLN A 369 -0.85 20.04 14.72
CA GLN A 369 -0.89 18.57 14.62
C GLN A 369 -2.34 18.10 14.79
N THR A 370 -2.71 17.04 14.09
CA THR A 370 -4.06 16.46 14.09
C THR A 370 -4.46 15.77 15.41
N HIS A 371 -3.85 16.19 16.53
CA HIS A 371 -4.07 15.75 17.90
C HIS A 371 -4.10 16.92 18.89
#